data_AF-A0A8X6L6W9-F1
#
_entry.id   AF-A0A8X6L6W9-F1
#
_cell.length_a   1.000
_cell.length_b   1.000
_cell.length_c   1.000
_cell.angle_alpha   90.00
_cell.angle_beta   90.00
_cell.angle_gamma   90.00
#
_symmetry.space_group_name_H-M   'P 1'
#
loop_
_entity.id
_entity.type
_entity.pdbx_description
1 polymer ?
#
loop_
_entity_poly.entity_id
_entity_poly.type
_entity_poly.pdbx_seq_one_letter_code
_entity_poly.pdbx_strand_id
1 'polypeptide(L)' 'MGNVSQVVPAFQPCYGIDTEFLNHSKEFTEASGDVKAQGPTLSAAKAMAMTALTLMKSPEILEETKKQFKKDIDEGL' A
#
# COMPACT_ATOMS: atom_id res chain seq x y z
N MET A 1 9.74 -0.50 0.93
CA MET A 1 9.75 -1.61 1.91
C MET A 1 10.62 -1.27 3.10
N GLY A 2 10.40 -1.90 4.26
CA GLY A 2 11.06 -1.52 5.51
C GLY A 2 10.98 -2.61 6.57
N ASN A 3 11.28 -2.31 7.83
CA ASN A 3 11.44 -3.31 8.90
C ASN A 3 10.24 -4.26 9.07
N VAL A 4 9.01 -3.75 8.91
CA VAL A 4 7.79 -4.57 9.05
C VAL A 4 7.72 -5.68 8.01
N SER A 5 8.16 -5.41 6.77
CA SER A 5 8.12 -6.39 5.68
C SER A 5 9.20 -7.45 5.76
N GLN A 6 10.01 -7.46 6.82
CA GLN A 6 10.94 -8.53 7.13
C GLN A 6 10.34 -9.53 8.13
N VAL A 7 9.18 -9.20 8.71
CA VAL A 7 8.54 -10.00 9.76
C VAL A 7 7.16 -10.52 9.34
N VAL A 8 6.43 -9.75 8.54
CA VAL A 8 5.08 -10.11 8.05
C VAL A 8 4.88 -9.70 6.59
N PRO A 9 3.94 -10.35 5.85
CA PRO A 9 3.55 -9.88 4.53
C PRO A 9 3.11 -8.43 4.59
N ALA A 10 3.72 -7.58 3.76
CA ALA A 10 3.46 -6.15 3.74
C ALA A 10 3.70 -5.57 2.34
N PHE A 11 3.03 -4.46 2.05
CA PHE A 11 3.24 -3.70 0.82
C PHE A 11 3.19 -2.19 1.14
N GLN A 12 3.89 -1.39 0.34
CA GLN A 12 3.94 0.07 0.47
C GLN A 12 3.54 0.67 -0.88
N PRO A 13 2.24 0.83 -1.17
CA PRO A 13 1.77 1.33 -2.45
C PRO A 13 1.92 2.86 -2.50
N CYS A 14 2.23 3.37 -3.69
CA CYS A 14 2.14 4.80 -4.01
C CYS A 14 0.97 5.04 -4.96
N TYR A 15 0.34 6.21 -4.88
CA TYR A 15 -0.70 6.65 -5.81
C TYR A 15 -0.48 8.13 -6.15
N GLY A 16 -1.01 8.55 -7.31
CA GLY A 16 -0.88 9.93 -7.78
C GLY A 16 -1.96 10.84 -7.21
N ILE A 17 -1.60 12.12 -7.02
CA ILE A 17 -2.49 13.18 -6.52
C ILE A 17 -2.57 14.39 -7.47
N ASP A 18 -2.44 14.15 -8.78
CA ASP A 18 -2.50 15.18 -9.84
C ASP A 18 -1.48 16.32 -9.65
N THR A 19 -0.21 15.94 -9.51
CA THR A 19 0.92 16.89 -9.35
C THR A 19 2.17 16.38 -10.04
N GLU A 20 2.98 17.30 -10.57
CA GLU A 20 4.32 17.02 -11.09
C GLU A 20 5.43 17.30 -10.05
N PHE A 21 5.07 17.89 -8.90
CA PHE A 21 6.03 18.20 -7.85
C PHE A 21 6.47 16.93 -7.11
N LEU A 22 7.73 16.91 -6.66
CA LEU A 22 8.28 15.80 -5.89
C LEU A 22 7.89 15.89 -4.41
N ASN A 23 7.82 14.74 -3.74
CA ASN A 23 7.67 14.66 -2.29
C ASN A 23 8.78 15.44 -1.58
N HIS A 24 8.48 15.96 -0.37
CA HIS A 24 9.36 16.83 0.42
C HIS A 24 9.58 18.25 -0.15
N SER A 25 8.62 18.77 -0.92
CA SER A 25 8.58 20.16 -1.35
C SER A 25 7.38 20.92 -0.73
N LYS A 26 7.41 22.25 -0.78
CA LYS A 26 6.28 23.08 -0.33
C LYS A 26 5.09 22.90 -1.25
N GLU A 27 5.36 22.83 -2.54
CA GLU A 27 4.40 22.66 -3.61
C GLU A 27 3.68 21.31 -3.50
N PHE A 28 4.39 20.24 -3.12
CA PHE A 28 3.75 18.95 -2.85
C PHE A 28 2.88 18.96 -1.58
N THR A 29 3.23 19.79 -0.59
CA THR A 29 2.38 19.98 0.61
C THR A 29 1.05 20.63 0.22
N GLU A 30 1.09 21.67 -0.62
CA GLU A 30 -0.11 22.31 -1.16
C GLU A 30 -0.92 21.33 -2.01
N ALA A 31 -0.29 20.62 -2.95
CA ALA A 31 -0.96 19.64 -3.81
C ALA A 31 -1.62 18.50 -3.00
N SER A 32 -0.96 18.01 -1.94
CA SER A 32 -1.51 16.97 -1.07
C SER A 32 -2.75 17.41 -0.31
N GLY A 33 -2.89 18.71 -0.03
CA GLY A 33 -4.06 19.30 0.61
C GLY A 33 -5.18 19.69 -0.35
N ASP A 34 -4.95 19.63 -1.67
CA ASP A 34 -5.90 20.09 -2.68
C ASP A 34 -7.13 19.16 -2.79
N VAL A 35 -8.26 19.72 -3.24
CA VAL A 35 -9.50 18.96 -3.47
C VAL A 35 -9.31 17.88 -4.54
N LYS A 36 -8.45 18.11 -5.53
CA LYS A 36 -8.13 17.16 -6.60
C LYS A 36 -7.42 15.91 -6.08
N ALA A 37 -6.66 16.02 -4.99
CA ALA A 37 -6.00 14.88 -4.36
C ALA A 37 -6.99 13.94 -3.65
N GLN A 38 -8.19 14.42 -3.28
CA GLN A 38 -9.12 13.67 -2.42
C GLN A 38 -9.75 12.46 -3.15
N GLY A 39 -10.07 12.60 -4.43
CA GLY A 39 -10.63 11.51 -5.25
C GLY A 39 -9.67 10.31 -5.36
N PRO A 40 -8.41 10.52 -5.81
CA PRO A 40 -7.38 9.48 -5.81
C PRO A 40 -7.13 8.90 -4.42
N THR A 41 -7.07 9.74 -3.37
CA THR A 41 -6.87 9.30 -1.98
C THR A 41 -7.98 8.35 -1.53
N LEU A 42 -9.24 8.70 -1.78
CA LEU A 42 -10.39 7.84 -1.47
C LEU A 42 -10.34 6.51 -2.23
N SER A 43 -9.89 6.53 -3.48
CA SER A 43 -9.75 5.32 -4.30
C SER A 43 -8.68 4.39 -3.73
N ALA A 44 -7.52 4.93 -3.36
CA ALA A 44 -6.45 4.18 -2.69
C ALA A 44 -6.92 3.59 -1.34
N ALA A 45 -7.65 4.38 -0.54
CA ALA A 45 -8.22 3.90 0.72
C ALA A 45 -9.20 2.74 0.53
N LYS A 46 -10.09 2.83 -0.47
CA LYS A 46 -11.01 1.74 -0.82
C LYS A 46 -10.27 0.50 -1.31
N ALA A 47 -9.23 0.67 -2.13
CA ALA A 47 -8.41 -0.46 -2.57
C ALA A 47 -7.77 -1.20 -1.39
N MET A 48 -7.18 -0.48 -0.43
CA MET A 48 -6.62 -1.10 0.78
C MET A 48 -7.69 -1.80 1.64
N ALA A 49 -8.86 -1.19 1.81
CA ALA A 49 -9.96 -1.79 2.55
C ALA A 49 -10.49 -3.06 1.88
N MET A 50 -10.60 -3.07 0.55
CA MET A 50 -11.02 -4.24 -0.22
C MET A 50 -9.96 -5.36 -0.17
N THR A 51 -8.67 -5.03 -0.18
CA THR A 51 -7.59 -6.01 0.04
C THR A 51 -7.72 -6.66 1.42
N ALA A 52 -7.88 -5.86 2.48
CA ALA A 52 -8.08 -6.38 3.84
C ALA A 52 -9.33 -7.26 3.94
N LEU A 53 -10.45 -6.81 3.36
CA LEU A 53 -11.70 -7.57 3.33
C LEU A 53 -11.53 -8.91 2.61
N THR A 54 -10.79 -8.94 1.50
CA THR A 54 -10.51 -10.16 0.74
C THR A 54 -9.71 -11.15 1.58
N LEU A 55 -8.65 -10.69 2.26
CA LEU A 55 -7.85 -11.54 3.16
C LEU A 55 -8.66 -12.06 4.36
N MET A 56 -9.58 -11.25 4.91
CA MET A 56 -10.42 -11.67 6.02
C MET A 56 -11.51 -12.67 5.62
N LYS A 57 -12.02 -12.58 4.38
CA LYS A 57 -13.11 -13.42 3.90
C LYS A 57 -12.66 -14.71 3.22
N SER A 58 -11.41 -14.78 2.79
CA SER A 58 -10.85 -15.91 2.05
C SER A 58 -9.61 -16.47 2.77
N PRO A 59 -9.78 -17.38 3.74
CA PRO A 59 -8.68 -18.02 4.47
C PRO A 59 -7.58 -18.57 3.57
N GLU A 60 -7.93 -19.03 2.38
CA GLU A 60 -7.09 -19.67 1.38
C GLU A 60 -6.09 -18.68 0.80
N ILE A 61 -6.56 -17.46 0.47
CA ILE A 61 -5.73 -16.36 -0.01
C ILE A 61 -4.79 -15.88 1.11
N LEU A 62 -5.29 -15.81 2.34
CA LEU A 62 -4.47 -15.44 3.49
C LEU A 62 -3.33 -16.47 3.72
N GLU A 63 -3.65 -17.76 3.66
CA GLU A 63 -2.64 -18.82 3.82
C GLU A 63 -1.65 -18.86 2.65
N GLU A 64 -2.09 -18.62 1.42
CA GLU A 64 -1.19 -18.48 0.27
C GLU A 64 -0.24 -17.29 0.45
N THR A 65 -0.76 -16.13 0.86
CA THR A 65 0.04 -14.92 1.13
C THR A 65 1.12 -15.18 2.17
N LYS A 66 0.78 -15.86 3.28
CA LYS A 66 1.75 -16.23 4.32
C LYS A 66 2.80 -17.23 3.84
N LYS A 67 2.40 -18.23 3.07
CA LYS A 67 3.31 -19.23 2.50
C LYS A 67 4.30 -18.60 1.55
N GLN A 68 3.83 -17.72 0.66
CA GLN A 68 4.69 -17.01 -0.27
C GLN A 68 5.67 -16.12 0.47
N PHE A 69 5.21 -15.32 1.43
CA PHE A 69 6.09 -14.49 2.26
C PHE A 69 7.17 -15.33 2.97
N LYS A 70 6.79 -16.46 3.58
CA LYS A 70 7.76 -17.34 4.24
C LYS A 70 8.83 -17.85 3.26
N LYS A 71 8.41 -18.25 2.06
CA LYS A 71 9.33 -18.67 1.00
C LYS A 71 10.28 -17.53 0.61
N ASP A 72 9.76 -16.32 0.42
CA ASP A 72 10.57 -15.15 0.04
C ASP A 72 11.65 -14.87 1.12
N ILE A 73 11.26 -14.85 2.40
CA ILE A 73 12.21 -14.67 3.52
C ILE A 73 13.25 -15.80 3.57
N ASP A 74 12.82 -17.06 3.42
CA ASP A 74 13.73 -18.22 3.46
C ASP A 74 14.72 -18.21 2.26
N GLU A 75 14.35 -17.58 1.14
CA GLU A 75 15.19 -17.38 -0.06
C GLU A 75 16.05 -16.09 -0.01
N GLY A 76 15.96 -15.30 1.07
CA GLY A 76 16.81 -14.13 1.32
C GLY A 76 16.25 -12.80 0.79
N LEU A 77 14.93 -12.68 0.67
CA LEU A 77 14.22 -11.40 0.49
C LEU A 77 13.73 -10.83 1.83
#